data_AF-A0A7K3YCA5-F1
#
_entry.id   AF-A0A7K3YCA5-F1
#
_cell.length_a   1.000
_cell.length_b   1.000
_cell.length_c   1.000
_cell.angle_alpha   90.00
_cell.angle_beta   90.00
_cell.angle_gamma   90.00
#
_symmetry.space_group_name_H-M   'P 1'
#
loop_
_entity.id
_entity.type
_entity.pdbx_description
1 polymer ?
#
loop_
_entity_poly.entity_id
_entity_poly.type
_entity_poly.pdbx_seq_one_letter_code
_entity_poly.pdbx_strand_id
1 'polypeptide(L)'
;MHCPVCGRNCITDARKLLENLPERFAPCPDCMGLVYDKRLPPPDISPGEPCSSCGKRFIDEVCADIYRVMADEGDLSGTEPLAGIGTPLIHPGFPMRTAPYLPPGSIILLSGVVGERAAARLITDVPEVKGVIRAGTGTPGIADLDAEPATHTLLAGCDVRADIFPTRAGPVIVYKQQSTLHVEFPRGRNEKILALEREIRRRRPRTFVDACSGAGTLGLAAARAGIHHVVCNDAWYAAACWAAYNLQVNREFLDIGEVAIHRSYGDLEGHPVARDPVLVATAAGAQEVEIYQGDLRLFDAALLPGVDLTALDLFEKKDARKVDLISAAWRGQVGGDIFIP
;
A
#
# COMPACT_ATOMS: atom_id res chain seq x y z
N MET A 1 12.77 -5.12 9.22
CA MET A 1 12.80 -6.40 8.48
C MET A 1 13.35 -6.17 7.08
N HIS A 2 13.92 -7.22 6.46
CA HIS A 2 14.47 -7.16 5.11
C HIS A 2 13.33 -6.99 4.08
N CYS A 3 13.51 -6.08 3.14
CA CYS A 3 12.55 -5.85 2.07
C CYS A 3 12.81 -6.81 0.92
N PRO A 4 11.83 -7.62 0.50
CA PRO A 4 12.03 -8.58 -0.59
C PRO A 4 12.27 -7.90 -1.94
N VAL A 5 11.87 -6.63 -2.09
CA VAL A 5 12.01 -5.87 -3.35
C VAL A 5 13.42 -5.31 -3.53
N CYS A 6 13.98 -4.64 -2.52
CA CYS A 6 15.26 -3.95 -2.65
C CYS A 6 16.41 -4.55 -1.84
N GLY A 7 16.16 -5.61 -1.08
CA GLY A 7 17.16 -6.26 -0.24
C GLY A 7 17.69 -5.39 0.92
N ARG A 8 17.01 -4.29 1.26
CA ARG A 8 17.41 -3.38 2.36
C ARG A 8 16.41 -3.43 3.51
N ASN A 9 16.78 -2.87 4.65
CA ASN A 9 15.93 -2.82 5.85
C ASN A 9 14.91 -1.67 5.80
N CYS A 10 14.10 -1.57 4.74
CA CYS A 10 13.17 -0.44 4.56
C CYS A 10 11.74 -0.70 5.09
N ILE A 11 11.48 -1.86 5.67
CA ILE A 11 10.21 -2.19 6.33
C ILE A 11 10.45 -2.18 7.85
N THR A 12 9.63 -1.42 8.56
CA THR A 12 9.76 -1.12 9.99
C THR A 12 8.50 -1.55 10.73
N ASP A 13 8.65 -2.06 11.95
CA ASP A 13 7.52 -2.43 12.80
C ASP A 13 6.61 -1.22 13.08
N ALA A 14 5.32 -1.50 13.27
CA ALA A 14 4.30 -0.47 13.35
C ALA A 14 4.52 0.52 14.50
N ARG A 15 4.92 0.06 15.69
CA ARG A 15 5.26 0.93 16.83
C ARG A 15 6.36 1.92 16.47
N LYS A 16 7.50 1.43 15.99
CA LYS A 16 8.66 2.25 15.64
C LYS A 16 8.36 3.25 14.52
N LEU A 17 7.51 2.88 13.56
CA LEU A 17 7.08 3.82 12.52
C LEU A 17 6.22 4.96 13.09
N LEU A 18 5.29 4.64 14.00
CA LEU A 18 4.38 5.61 14.62
C LEU A 18 5.08 6.56 15.59
N GLU A 19 6.05 6.07 16.37
CA GLU A 19 6.84 6.90 17.31
C GLU A 19 7.53 8.08 16.61
N ASN A 20 8.01 7.86 15.38
CA ASN A 20 8.74 8.87 14.62
C ASN A 20 7.83 9.73 13.72
N LEU A 21 6.54 9.41 13.60
CA LEU A 21 5.65 10.01 12.62
C LEU A 21 5.39 11.52 12.82
N PRO A 22 5.12 12.03 14.05
CA PRO A 22 4.74 13.43 14.25
C PRO A 22 5.77 14.43 13.73
N GLU A 23 7.05 14.12 13.89
CA GLU A 23 8.16 15.02 13.54
C GLU A 23 8.77 14.74 12.17
N ARG A 24 8.41 13.60 11.54
CA ARG A 24 9.05 13.13 10.30
C ARG A 24 8.94 14.15 9.18
N PHE A 25 7.77 14.77 9.03
CA PHE A 25 7.51 15.76 7.98
C PHE A 25 7.35 17.20 8.49
N ALA A 26 7.50 17.40 9.80
CA ALA A 26 7.46 18.73 10.39
C ALA A 26 8.75 19.50 10.07
N PRO A 27 8.66 20.79 9.72
CA PRO A 27 9.83 21.65 9.61
C PRO A 27 10.47 21.89 10.98
N CYS A 28 11.79 22.07 10.99
CA CYS A 28 12.46 22.72 12.12
C CYS A 28 12.42 24.26 11.94
N PRO A 29 12.81 25.06 12.94
CA PRO A 29 12.82 26.52 12.83
C PRO A 29 13.67 27.07 11.66
N ASP A 30 14.67 26.31 11.21
CA ASP A 30 15.57 26.71 10.11
C ASP A 30 15.12 26.20 8.73
N CYS A 31 14.00 25.48 8.66
CA CYS A 31 13.45 25.02 7.38
C CYS A 31 12.88 26.20 6.59
N MET A 32 13.35 26.34 5.36
CA MET A 32 12.80 27.24 4.36
C MET A 32 12.04 26.44 3.30
N GLY A 33 11.03 27.05 2.69
CA GLY A 33 10.25 26.40 1.63
C GLY A 33 9.54 27.40 0.75
N LEU A 34 9.69 27.23 -0.57
CA LEU A 34 8.98 28.01 -1.57
C LEU A 34 7.79 27.23 -2.11
N VAL A 35 6.62 27.88 -2.14
CA VAL A 35 5.40 27.29 -2.72
C VAL A 35 5.36 27.63 -4.20
N TYR A 36 5.21 26.61 -5.05
CA TYR A 36 5.15 26.77 -6.50
C TYR A 36 3.74 26.52 -7.04
N ASP A 37 3.37 27.24 -8.09
CA ASP A 37 2.17 26.92 -8.88
C ASP A 37 2.43 25.68 -9.72
N LYS A 38 1.82 24.56 -9.33
CA LYS A 38 2.02 23.24 -9.95
C LYS A 38 1.54 23.16 -11.40
N ARG A 39 0.82 24.17 -11.88
CA ARG A 39 0.31 24.30 -13.25
C ARG A 39 1.29 25.00 -14.20
N LEU A 40 2.37 25.56 -13.67
CA LEU A 40 3.43 26.21 -14.43
C LEU A 40 4.71 25.37 -14.34
N PRO A 41 5.64 25.50 -15.31
CA PRO A 41 7.00 25.00 -15.13
C PRO A 41 7.61 25.56 -13.84
N PRO A 42 8.54 24.84 -13.20
CA PRO A 42 9.24 25.39 -12.04
C PRO A 42 9.95 26.69 -12.41
N PRO A 43 10.01 27.67 -11.49
CA PRO A 43 10.78 28.89 -11.72
C PRO A 43 12.26 28.55 -11.97
N ASP A 44 12.93 29.37 -12.77
CA ASP A 44 14.38 29.25 -13.03
C ASP A 44 15.19 29.76 -11.82
N ILE A 45 15.11 28.97 -10.75
CA ILE A 45 15.87 29.13 -9.52
C ILE A 45 16.53 27.79 -9.18
N SER A 46 17.69 27.87 -8.55
CA SER A 46 18.35 26.65 -8.07
C SER A 46 17.49 26.03 -6.97
N PRO A 47 17.29 24.69 -6.97
CA PRO A 47 16.61 24.02 -5.87
C PRO A 47 17.29 24.37 -4.55
N GLY A 48 16.50 24.61 -3.50
CA GLY A 48 17.05 24.80 -2.17
C GLY A 48 17.88 23.59 -1.74
N GLU A 49 19.01 23.85 -1.10
CA GLU A 49 19.77 22.79 -0.43
C GLU A 49 18.96 22.22 0.76
N PRO A 50 19.20 20.96 1.15
CA PRO A 50 18.62 20.41 2.37
C PRO A 50 18.89 21.31 3.57
N CYS A 51 17.87 21.48 4.44
CA CYS A 51 18.02 22.27 5.66
C CYS A 51 19.23 21.79 6.46
N SER A 52 20.17 22.69 6.78
CA SER A 52 21.42 22.34 7.46
C SER A 52 21.21 21.71 8.85
N SER A 53 20.11 22.04 9.51
CA SER A 53 19.78 21.55 10.87
C SER A 53 19.11 20.18 10.88
N CYS A 54 18.27 19.86 9.89
CA CYS A 54 17.47 18.62 9.92
C CYS A 54 17.50 17.77 8.63
N GLY A 55 18.18 18.25 7.57
CA GLY A 55 18.33 17.57 6.29
C GLY A 55 17.06 17.44 5.45
N LYS A 56 15.98 18.15 5.79
CA LYS A 56 14.70 18.09 5.07
C LYS A 56 14.57 19.23 4.05
N ARG A 57 13.80 19.01 2.99
CA ARG A 57 13.42 20.02 1.98
C ARG A 57 11.92 20.13 1.81
N PHE A 58 11.41 21.30 1.44
CA PHE A 58 10.00 21.47 1.15
C PHE A 58 9.61 20.72 -0.14
N ILE A 59 8.44 20.06 -0.15
CA ILE A 59 8.03 19.18 -1.26
C ILE A 59 8.06 19.85 -2.65
N ASP A 60 7.68 21.12 -2.76
CA ASP A 60 7.64 21.80 -4.06
C ASP A 60 9.05 22.00 -4.63
N GLU A 61 10.05 22.21 -3.77
CA GLU A 61 11.47 22.30 -4.16
C GLU A 61 12.04 20.95 -4.58
N VAL A 62 11.70 19.88 -3.86
CA VAL A 62 12.06 18.52 -4.25
C VAL A 62 11.45 18.16 -5.61
N CYS A 63 10.18 18.50 -5.84
CA CYS A 63 9.53 18.29 -7.13
C CYS A 63 10.20 19.10 -8.26
N ALA A 64 10.66 20.32 -7.99
CA ALA A 64 11.38 21.13 -8.98
C ALA A 64 12.76 20.53 -9.32
N ASP A 65 13.45 19.96 -8.33
CA ASP A 65 14.70 19.22 -8.53
C ASP A 65 14.49 17.97 -9.40
N ILE A 66 13.44 17.18 -9.10
CA ILE A 66 13.02 16.05 -9.92
C ILE A 66 12.74 16.48 -11.36
N TYR A 67 11.99 17.58 -11.54
CA TYR A 67 11.66 18.13 -12.85
C TYR A 67 12.92 18.46 -13.64
N ARG A 68 13.90 19.13 -13.01
CA ARG A 68 15.17 19.49 -13.66
C ARG A 68 15.94 18.27 -14.12
N VAL A 69 16.08 17.23 -13.28
CA VAL A 69 16.74 15.98 -13.68
C VAL A 69 16.05 15.33 -14.87
N MET A 70 14.70 15.32 -14.89
CA MET A 70 13.93 14.79 -16.01
C MET A 70 14.10 15.62 -17.29
N ALA A 71 14.15 16.96 -17.19
CA ALA A 71 14.41 17.83 -18.32
C ALA A 71 15.84 17.66 -18.87
N ASP A 72 16.84 17.57 -18.00
CA ASP A 72 18.25 17.36 -18.37
C ASP A 72 18.46 16.05 -19.14
N GLU A 73 17.72 14.99 -18.78
CA GLU A 73 17.77 13.70 -19.47
C GLU A 73 16.83 13.62 -20.69
N GLY A 74 16.05 14.67 -20.96
CA GLY A 74 15.16 14.77 -22.12
C GLY A 74 13.80 14.08 -21.97
N ASP A 75 13.42 13.67 -20.75
CA ASP A 75 12.08 13.15 -20.46
C ASP A 75 11.02 14.25 -20.45
N LEU A 76 11.45 15.50 -20.22
CA LEU A 76 10.63 16.72 -20.28
C LEU A 76 11.31 17.74 -21.18
N SER A 77 10.53 18.60 -21.85
CA SER A 77 11.03 19.69 -22.70
C SER A 77 11.36 20.97 -21.92
N GLY A 78 10.98 21.05 -20.64
CA GLY A 78 11.16 22.23 -19.80
C GLY A 78 10.01 23.25 -19.88
N THR A 79 8.95 22.91 -20.61
CA THR A 79 7.74 23.76 -20.76
C THR A 79 6.51 23.16 -20.10
N GLU A 80 6.61 21.91 -19.67
CA GLU A 80 5.56 21.19 -18.98
C GLU A 80 5.31 21.79 -17.59
N PRO A 81 4.07 21.71 -17.07
CA PRO A 81 3.80 22.07 -15.68
C PRO A 81 4.64 21.23 -14.71
N LEU A 82 4.93 21.74 -13.52
CA LEU A 82 5.60 20.98 -12.45
C LEU A 82 4.86 19.66 -12.13
N ALA A 83 3.52 19.65 -12.21
CA ALA A 83 2.73 18.43 -12.07
C ALA A 83 3.01 17.35 -13.14
N GLY A 84 3.69 17.71 -14.24
CA GLY A 84 4.11 16.83 -15.33
C GLY A 84 5.15 15.80 -14.93
N ILE A 85 5.86 15.97 -13.81
CA ILE A 85 6.80 14.95 -13.30
C ILE A 85 6.10 13.63 -12.96
N GLY A 86 4.79 13.67 -12.69
CA GLY A 86 4.01 12.55 -12.20
C GLY A 86 3.54 12.76 -10.75
N THR A 87 3.23 11.65 -10.08
CA THR A 87 2.71 11.65 -8.71
C THR A 87 3.81 11.32 -7.71
N PRO A 88 4.21 12.24 -6.83
CA PRO A 88 5.12 11.95 -5.72
C PRO A 88 4.36 11.25 -4.59
N LEU A 89 4.58 9.95 -4.43
CA LEU A 89 3.98 9.14 -3.37
C LEU A 89 4.82 9.25 -2.10
N ILE A 90 4.30 9.95 -1.09
CA ILE A 90 5.01 10.19 0.17
C ILE A 90 5.07 8.92 1.04
N HIS A 91 6.23 8.64 1.63
CA HIS A 91 6.54 7.49 2.48
C HIS A 91 7.02 7.89 3.88
N PRO A 92 6.31 7.48 4.96
CA PRO A 92 5.01 6.82 4.97
C PRO A 92 3.89 7.76 4.53
N GLY A 93 2.82 7.19 3.99
CA GLY A 93 1.58 7.89 3.66
C GLY A 93 0.65 8.01 4.84
N PHE A 94 0.24 9.23 5.16
CA PHE A 94 -0.85 9.48 6.11
C PHE A 94 -1.57 10.79 5.76
N PRO A 95 -2.80 11.03 6.25
CA PRO A 95 -3.49 12.29 6.01
C PRO A 95 -2.75 13.45 6.70
N MET A 96 -2.10 14.30 5.89
CA MET A 96 -1.38 15.47 6.36
C MET A 96 -2.25 16.73 6.22
N ARG A 97 -2.12 17.65 7.17
CA ARG A 97 -2.83 18.95 7.15
C ARG A 97 -2.08 20.04 6.39
N THR A 98 -0.77 19.88 6.25
CA THR A 98 0.14 20.82 5.61
C THR A 98 1.04 20.07 4.63
N ALA A 99 1.57 20.79 3.65
CA ALA A 99 2.58 20.24 2.77
C ALA A 99 3.84 19.82 3.57
N PRO A 100 4.43 18.65 3.29
CA PRO A 100 5.50 18.09 4.09
C PRO A 100 6.87 18.70 3.78
N TYR A 101 7.73 18.67 4.80
CA TYR A 101 9.18 18.78 4.65
C TYR A 101 9.77 17.36 4.61
N LEU A 102 10.36 17.01 3.49
CA LEU A 102 10.71 15.65 3.13
C LEU A 102 12.12 15.31 3.60
N PRO A 103 12.30 14.27 4.44
CA PRO A 103 13.61 13.69 4.70
C PRO A 103 14.05 12.78 3.54
N PRO A 104 15.34 12.35 3.51
CA PRO A 104 15.82 11.38 2.54
C PRO A 104 14.98 10.09 2.48
N GLY A 105 14.81 9.53 1.28
CA GLY A 105 14.08 8.29 1.04
C GLY A 105 12.59 8.34 1.41
N SER A 106 11.94 9.48 1.21
CA SER A 106 10.52 9.70 1.55
C SER A 106 9.59 9.89 0.36
N ILE A 107 10.08 9.88 -0.88
CA ILE A 107 9.27 9.91 -2.11
C ILE A 107 9.45 8.62 -2.90
N ILE A 108 8.34 8.08 -3.40
CA ILE A 108 8.34 7.17 -4.54
C ILE A 108 7.70 7.91 -5.71
N LEU A 109 8.43 8.13 -6.79
CA LEU A 109 7.93 8.85 -7.97
C LEU A 109 7.19 7.86 -8.89
N LEU A 110 5.90 8.09 -9.13
CA LEU A 110 5.12 7.39 -10.14
C LEU A 110 4.89 8.32 -11.34
N SER A 111 5.51 8.01 -12.48
CA SER A 111 5.48 8.89 -13.65
C SER A 111 5.20 8.12 -14.94
N GLY A 112 4.45 8.70 -15.86
CA GLY A 112 4.19 8.12 -17.18
C GLY A 112 5.29 8.36 -18.20
N VAL A 113 6.19 9.33 -17.94
CA VAL A 113 7.17 9.82 -18.93
C VAL A 113 8.63 9.58 -18.53
N VAL A 114 8.89 9.18 -17.29
CA VAL A 114 10.26 9.03 -16.78
C VAL A 114 11.04 7.91 -17.48
N GLY A 115 12.24 8.24 -17.94
CA GLY A 115 13.22 7.38 -18.56
C GLY A 115 14.10 6.65 -17.54
N GLU A 116 14.82 5.61 -17.99
CA GLU A 116 15.73 4.83 -17.12
C GLU A 116 16.92 5.67 -16.63
N ARG A 117 17.45 6.55 -17.50
CA ARG A 117 18.58 7.42 -17.17
C ARG A 117 18.20 8.44 -16.09
N ALA A 118 17.07 9.11 -16.26
CA ALA A 118 16.53 10.00 -15.23
C ALA A 118 16.25 9.24 -13.94
N ALA A 119 15.62 8.06 -14.01
CA ALA A 119 15.34 7.25 -12.81
C ALA A 119 16.61 6.93 -12.01
N ALA A 120 17.70 6.54 -12.68
CA ALA A 120 18.98 6.26 -12.03
C ALA A 120 19.60 7.53 -11.40
N ARG A 121 19.55 8.66 -12.12
CA ARG A 121 20.02 9.96 -11.61
C ARG A 121 19.20 10.44 -10.43
N LEU A 122 17.87 10.34 -10.48
CA LEU A 122 16.98 10.76 -9.40
C LEU A 122 17.31 10.06 -8.06
N ILE A 123 17.64 8.77 -8.09
CA ILE A 123 18.06 8.02 -6.89
C ILE A 123 19.41 8.50 -6.34
N THR A 124 20.28 9.00 -7.21
CA THR A 124 21.64 9.44 -6.85
C THR A 124 21.67 10.89 -6.41
N ASP A 125 20.97 11.76 -7.14
CA ASP A 125 21.09 13.21 -7.09
C ASP A 125 20.02 13.84 -6.19
N VAL A 126 18.87 13.18 -5.99
CA VAL A 126 17.73 13.72 -5.21
C VAL A 126 17.50 12.85 -3.97
N PRO A 127 18.05 13.21 -2.79
CA PRO A 127 18.09 12.33 -1.60
C PRO A 127 16.72 11.84 -1.11
N GLU A 128 15.67 12.62 -1.33
CA GLU A 128 14.30 12.29 -0.95
C GLU A 128 13.70 11.16 -1.79
N VAL A 129 14.20 10.94 -3.01
CA VAL A 129 13.69 9.88 -3.89
C VAL A 129 14.18 8.52 -3.42
N LYS A 130 13.24 7.71 -2.96
CA LYS A 130 13.43 6.32 -2.53
C LYS A 130 13.34 5.34 -3.71
N GLY A 131 12.47 5.63 -4.66
CA GLY A 131 12.14 4.75 -5.79
C GLY A 131 11.47 5.52 -6.93
N VAL A 132 11.64 5.01 -8.15
CA VAL A 132 11.08 5.59 -9.37
C VAL A 132 10.37 4.50 -10.17
N ILE A 133 9.11 4.75 -10.51
CA ILE A 133 8.21 3.83 -11.19
C ILE A 133 7.73 4.47 -12.49
N ARG A 134 7.81 3.73 -13.59
CA ARG A 134 7.11 4.05 -14.83
C ARG A 134 5.70 3.47 -14.80
N ALA A 135 4.70 4.33 -14.90
CA ALA A 135 3.30 3.91 -14.97
C ALA A 135 3.05 3.09 -16.25
N GLY A 136 2.53 1.88 -16.07
CA GLY A 136 2.01 1.03 -17.15
C GLY A 136 0.58 1.39 -17.54
N THR A 137 -0.01 0.61 -18.44
CA THR A 137 -1.42 0.75 -18.82
C THR A 137 -2.32 0.06 -17.81
N GLY A 138 -3.20 0.82 -17.15
CA GLY A 138 -4.18 0.27 -16.21
C GLY A 138 -3.72 0.28 -14.75
N THR A 139 -4.55 -0.29 -13.89
CA THR A 139 -4.35 -0.28 -12.43
C THR A 139 -3.67 -1.56 -11.98
N PRO A 140 -2.55 -1.51 -11.23
CA PRO A 140 -1.84 -2.73 -10.84
C PRO A 140 -2.68 -3.75 -10.06
N GLY A 141 -2.57 -5.01 -10.44
CA GLY A 141 -3.34 -6.13 -9.90
C GLY A 141 -4.04 -6.94 -11.01
N ILE A 142 -5.06 -7.71 -10.63
CA ILE A 142 -5.83 -8.56 -11.54
C ILE A 142 -7.32 -8.18 -11.51
N ALA A 143 -7.95 -8.17 -12.69
CA ALA A 143 -9.39 -7.94 -12.82
C ALA A 143 -10.21 -9.25 -12.77
N ASP A 144 -9.59 -10.35 -13.21
CA ASP A 144 -10.08 -11.73 -13.15
C ASP A 144 -8.87 -12.68 -13.13
N LEU A 145 -9.08 -13.96 -12.85
CA LEU A 145 -8.00 -14.95 -12.75
C LEU A 145 -7.35 -15.30 -14.08
N ASP A 146 -8.09 -15.15 -15.17
CA ASP A 146 -7.63 -15.41 -16.53
C ASP A 146 -7.15 -14.14 -17.25
N ALA A 147 -7.26 -12.98 -16.59
CA ALA A 147 -6.82 -11.71 -17.15
C ALA A 147 -5.32 -11.53 -16.94
N GLU A 148 -4.64 -10.94 -17.93
CA GLU A 148 -3.24 -10.53 -17.78
C GLU A 148 -3.14 -9.52 -16.63
N PRO A 149 -2.25 -9.73 -15.65
CA PRO A 149 -2.07 -8.78 -14.56
C PRO A 149 -1.55 -7.44 -15.09
N ALA A 150 -2.15 -6.35 -14.64
CA ALA A 150 -1.59 -5.03 -14.85
C ALA A 150 -0.50 -4.77 -13.81
N THR A 151 0.62 -4.18 -14.24
CA THR A 151 1.70 -3.74 -13.36
C THR A 151 2.29 -2.42 -13.88
N HIS A 152 3.05 -1.76 -13.01
CA HIS A 152 3.97 -0.70 -13.39
C HIS A 152 5.40 -1.23 -13.32
N THR A 153 6.35 -0.49 -13.88
CA THR A 153 7.76 -0.92 -13.89
C THR A 153 8.56 -0.13 -12.86
N LEU A 154 9.16 -0.81 -11.89
CA LEU A 154 10.18 -0.21 -11.02
C LEU A 154 11.45 0.02 -11.84
N LEU A 155 11.81 1.28 -12.11
CA LEU A 155 13.00 1.61 -12.88
C LEU A 155 14.25 1.70 -11.99
N ALA A 156 14.11 2.22 -10.77
CA ALA A 156 15.22 2.38 -9.84
C ALA A 156 14.76 2.44 -8.37
N GLY A 157 15.63 2.02 -7.45
CA GLY A 157 15.43 2.17 -6.00
C GLY A 157 14.46 1.16 -5.40
N CYS A 158 13.54 1.64 -4.54
CA CYS A 158 12.53 0.81 -3.87
C CYS A 158 11.18 1.54 -3.82
N ASP A 159 10.14 0.89 -4.32
CA ASP A 159 8.78 1.39 -4.36
C ASP A 159 7.87 0.85 -3.24
N VAL A 160 8.46 0.26 -2.21
CA VAL A 160 7.69 -0.21 -1.05
C VAL A 160 7.30 0.96 -0.18
N ARG A 161 6.01 1.24 -0.06
CA ARG A 161 5.46 2.37 0.69
C ARG A 161 4.58 1.88 1.83
N ALA A 162 4.85 2.34 3.04
CA ALA A 162 3.91 2.23 4.16
C ALA A 162 2.77 3.25 4.03
N ASP A 163 1.55 2.80 4.27
CA ASP A 163 0.35 3.59 4.47
C ASP A 163 -0.17 3.42 5.89
N ILE A 164 -0.62 4.52 6.49
CA ILE A 164 -1.12 4.57 7.86
C ILE A 164 -2.62 4.81 7.80
N PHE A 165 -3.38 3.80 8.20
CA PHE A 165 -4.84 3.85 8.18
C PHE A 165 -5.38 4.00 9.60
N PRO A 166 -6.04 5.13 9.93
CA PRO A 166 -6.67 5.28 11.24
C PRO A 166 -7.88 4.36 11.36
N THR A 167 -7.99 3.68 12.50
CA THR A 167 -9.20 2.96 12.94
C THR A 167 -9.60 3.44 14.34
N ARG A 168 -10.81 3.12 14.79
CA ARG A 168 -11.26 3.40 16.17
C ARG A 168 -10.46 2.68 17.24
N ALA A 169 -9.91 1.51 16.92
CA ALA A 169 -9.06 0.74 17.83
C ALA A 169 -7.58 1.19 17.78
N GLY A 170 -7.24 2.18 16.95
CA GLY A 170 -5.88 2.65 16.70
C GLY A 170 -5.44 2.39 15.26
N PRO A 171 -4.36 3.03 14.80
CA PRO A 171 -3.93 2.91 13.41
C PRO A 171 -3.44 1.50 13.07
N VAL A 172 -3.59 1.11 11.80
CA VAL A 172 -2.93 -0.05 11.19
C VAL A 172 -1.96 0.43 10.11
N ILE A 173 -0.80 -0.23 10.00
CA ILE A 173 0.26 0.10 9.05
C ILE A 173 0.26 -0.92 7.93
N VAL A 174 0.18 -0.48 6.67
CA VAL A 174 0.10 -1.35 5.51
C VAL A 174 1.17 -0.96 4.52
N TYR A 175 2.20 -1.78 4.39
CA TYR A 175 3.19 -1.70 3.33
C TYR A 175 2.62 -2.27 2.02
N LYS A 176 2.90 -1.56 0.93
CA LYS A 176 2.50 -1.91 -0.43
C LYS A 176 3.64 -1.63 -1.40
N GLN A 177 3.95 -2.57 -2.28
CA GLN A 177 4.78 -2.33 -3.46
C GLN A 177 3.96 -1.58 -4.51
N GLN A 178 4.30 -0.31 -4.76
CA GLN A 178 3.47 0.57 -5.57
C GLN A 178 3.44 0.18 -7.05
N SER A 179 4.39 -0.63 -7.53
CA SER A 179 4.41 -1.10 -8.91
C SER A 179 3.47 -2.27 -9.19
N THR A 180 3.11 -3.04 -8.16
CA THR A 180 2.31 -4.27 -8.31
C THR A 180 0.95 -4.22 -7.63
N LEU A 181 0.69 -3.18 -6.81
CA LEU A 181 -0.57 -3.02 -6.07
C LEU A 181 -1.23 -1.67 -6.37
N HIS A 182 -2.55 -1.69 -6.47
CA HIS A 182 -3.35 -0.47 -6.63
C HIS A 182 -3.07 0.54 -5.50
N VAL A 183 -2.71 1.76 -5.90
CA VAL A 183 -2.52 2.90 -5.03
C VAL A 183 -3.87 3.46 -4.58
N GLU A 184 -4.46 2.83 -3.56
CA GLU A 184 -5.62 3.37 -2.85
C GLU A 184 -5.18 4.00 -1.54
N PHE A 185 -5.25 5.34 -1.45
CA PHE A 185 -5.06 6.07 -0.21
C PHE A 185 -6.14 7.15 -0.01
N PRO A 186 -6.97 7.06 1.04
CA PRO A 186 -8.07 7.98 1.26
C PRO A 186 -7.56 9.34 1.78
N ARG A 187 -8.18 10.41 1.28
CA ARG A 187 -7.95 11.77 1.79
C ARG A 187 -8.76 11.99 3.07
N GLY A 188 -8.23 11.51 4.19
CA GLY A 188 -8.79 11.75 5.53
C GLY A 188 -9.48 10.52 6.13
N ARG A 189 -10.65 10.13 5.63
CA ARG A 189 -11.41 8.99 6.16
C ARG A 189 -11.46 7.85 5.16
N ASN A 190 -11.24 6.63 5.64
CA ASN A 190 -11.36 5.43 4.83
C ASN A 190 -12.78 4.85 4.96
N GLU A 191 -13.62 5.04 3.94
CA GLU A 191 -15.01 4.56 3.95
C GLU A 191 -15.10 3.03 4.08
N LYS A 192 -14.15 2.27 3.50
CA LYS A 192 -14.10 0.81 3.62
C LYS A 192 -13.91 0.37 5.07
N ILE A 193 -13.00 1.04 5.80
CA ILE A 193 -12.77 0.78 7.25
C ILE A 193 -14.00 1.22 8.07
N LEU A 194 -14.62 2.36 7.74
CA LEU A 194 -15.83 2.80 8.44
C LEU A 194 -17.02 1.85 8.23
N ALA A 195 -17.16 1.26 7.03
CA ALA A 195 -18.13 0.22 6.75
C ALA A 195 -17.84 -1.03 7.59
N LEU A 196 -16.60 -1.52 7.57
CA LEU A 196 -16.16 -2.66 8.39
C LEU A 196 -16.48 -2.46 9.87
N GLU A 197 -16.08 -1.33 10.47
CA GLU A 197 -16.33 -1.07 11.89
C GLU A 197 -17.82 -0.99 12.26
N ARG A 198 -18.68 -0.55 11.32
CA ARG A 198 -20.13 -0.58 11.52
C ARG A 198 -20.65 -2.01 11.54
N GLU A 199 -20.18 -2.85 10.62
CA GLU A 199 -20.56 -4.26 10.53
C GLU A 199 -20.09 -5.07 11.75
N ILE A 200 -18.85 -4.87 12.18
CA ILE A 200 -18.31 -5.49 13.41
C ILE A 200 -19.17 -5.13 14.61
N ARG A 201 -19.51 -3.85 14.78
CA ARG A 201 -20.35 -3.40 15.91
C ARG A 201 -21.75 -4.01 15.87
N ARG A 202 -22.34 -4.10 14.67
CA ARG A 202 -23.70 -4.61 14.47
C ARG A 202 -23.79 -6.11 14.73
N ARG A 203 -22.84 -6.87 14.20
CA ARG A 203 -22.92 -8.34 14.14
C ARG A 203 -22.11 -9.04 15.22
N ARG A 204 -21.09 -8.37 15.76
CA ARG A 204 -20.13 -8.92 16.75
C ARG A 204 -19.53 -10.26 16.29
N PRO A 205 -18.95 -10.31 15.07
CA PRO A 205 -18.39 -11.53 14.52
C PRO A 205 -17.21 -12.02 15.36
N ARG A 206 -17.08 -13.34 15.48
CA ARG A 206 -15.91 -14.03 16.03
C ARG A 206 -14.92 -14.39 14.93
N THR A 207 -15.44 -14.67 13.73
CA THR A 207 -14.66 -14.98 12.53
C THR A 207 -14.92 -13.98 11.42
N PHE A 208 -13.86 -13.49 10.80
CA PHE A 208 -13.91 -12.53 9.70
C PHE A 208 -13.07 -12.98 8.50
N VAL A 209 -13.62 -12.83 7.30
CA VAL A 209 -12.89 -13.09 6.05
C VAL A 209 -12.79 -11.83 5.20
N ASP A 210 -11.57 -11.44 4.86
CA ASP A 210 -11.24 -10.46 3.83
C ASP A 210 -10.94 -11.20 2.52
N ALA A 211 -11.95 -11.41 1.67
CA ALA A 211 -11.85 -12.36 0.56
C ALA A 211 -11.07 -11.85 -0.67
N CYS A 212 -10.90 -10.53 -0.76
CA CYS A 212 -10.12 -9.82 -1.78
C CYS A 212 -9.24 -8.78 -1.08
N SER A 213 -8.36 -9.27 -0.22
CA SER A 213 -7.75 -8.49 0.85
C SER A 213 -6.76 -7.42 0.40
N GLY A 214 -6.27 -7.48 -0.84
CA GLY A 214 -5.15 -6.68 -1.27
C GLY A 214 -3.98 -6.88 -0.31
N ALA A 215 -3.38 -5.80 0.17
CA ALA A 215 -2.31 -5.87 1.17
C ALA A 215 -2.82 -6.10 2.62
N GLY A 216 -4.06 -6.56 2.80
CA GLY A 216 -4.65 -6.92 4.10
C GLY A 216 -5.27 -5.77 4.89
N THR A 217 -5.68 -4.66 4.25
CA THR A 217 -6.11 -3.46 4.99
C THR A 217 -7.35 -3.71 5.86
N LEU A 218 -8.37 -4.39 5.32
CA LEU A 218 -9.60 -4.68 6.08
C LEU A 218 -9.39 -5.82 7.07
N GLY A 219 -8.70 -6.88 6.68
CA GLY A 219 -8.28 -7.96 7.58
C GLY A 219 -7.51 -7.44 8.82
N LEU A 220 -6.50 -6.59 8.63
CA LEU A 220 -5.75 -6.02 9.76
C LEU A 220 -6.59 -5.07 10.60
N ALA A 221 -7.51 -4.30 10.00
CA ALA A 221 -8.43 -3.45 10.75
C ALA A 221 -9.44 -4.29 11.58
N ALA A 222 -9.90 -5.42 11.04
CA ALA A 222 -10.74 -6.39 11.73
C ALA A 222 -10.01 -7.04 12.92
N ALA A 223 -8.77 -7.49 12.70
CA ALA A 223 -7.91 -8.00 13.77
C ALA A 223 -7.69 -6.90 14.84
N ARG A 224 -7.34 -5.67 14.42
CA ARG A 224 -7.16 -4.54 15.35
C ARG A 224 -8.42 -4.22 16.16
N ALA A 225 -9.61 -4.48 15.61
CA ALA A 225 -10.88 -4.32 16.30
C ALA A 225 -11.22 -5.45 17.30
N GLY A 226 -10.37 -6.47 17.42
CA GLY A 226 -10.51 -7.54 18.41
C GLY A 226 -11.23 -8.79 17.90
N ILE A 227 -11.41 -8.98 16.59
CA ILE A 227 -11.96 -10.24 16.05
C ILE A 227 -10.96 -11.37 16.33
N HIS A 228 -11.45 -12.50 16.83
CA HIS A 228 -10.60 -13.61 17.26
C HIS A 228 -9.93 -14.31 16.09
N HIS A 229 -10.69 -14.63 15.04
CA HIS A 229 -10.18 -15.35 13.87
C HIS A 229 -10.36 -14.51 12.60
N VAL A 230 -9.25 -14.21 11.93
CA VAL A 230 -9.23 -13.39 10.71
C VAL A 230 -8.55 -14.15 9.58
N VAL A 231 -9.23 -14.28 8.46
CA VAL A 231 -8.66 -14.86 7.24
C VAL A 231 -8.56 -13.80 6.16
N CYS A 232 -7.38 -13.62 5.57
CA CYS A 232 -7.17 -12.76 4.41
C CYS A 232 -6.85 -13.63 3.20
N ASN A 233 -7.59 -13.42 2.10
CA ASN A 233 -7.35 -14.10 0.84
C ASN A 233 -7.18 -13.07 -0.28
N ASP A 234 -6.27 -13.34 -1.21
CA ASP A 234 -6.23 -12.64 -2.49
C ASP A 234 -5.62 -13.56 -3.55
N ALA A 235 -6.16 -13.61 -4.76
CA ALA A 235 -5.57 -14.44 -5.81
C ALA A 235 -4.24 -13.86 -6.33
N TRP A 236 -4.02 -12.56 -6.18
CA TRP A 236 -2.81 -11.87 -6.62
C TRP A 236 -1.65 -12.07 -5.65
N TYR A 237 -0.51 -12.54 -6.16
CA TYR A 237 0.65 -12.89 -5.33
C TYR A 237 1.14 -11.74 -4.46
N ALA A 238 1.22 -10.52 -5.03
CA ALA A 238 1.77 -9.38 -4.31
C ALA A 238 0.82 -8.96 -3.18
N ALA A 239 -0.50 -9.08 -3.38
CA ALA A 239 -1.49 -8.81 -2.36
C ALA A 239 -1.32 -9.75 -1.16
N ALA A 240 -1.37 -11.06 -1.41
CA ALA A 240 -1.21 -12.08 -0.37
C ALA A 240 0.16 -11.98 0.34
N CYS A 241 1.25 -11.75 -0.41
CA CYS A 241 2.57 -11.57 0.16
C CYS A 241 2.62 -10.33 1.08
N TRP A 242 2.17 -9.17 0.61
CA TRP A 242 2.21 -7.95 1.42
C TRP A 242 1.25 -8.03 2.62
N ALA A 243 0.13 -8.74 2.53
CA ALA A 243 -0.72 -9.03 3.69
C ALA A 243 0.04 -9.80 4.79
N ALA A 244 0.84 -10.81 4.42
CA ALA A 244 1.69 -11.54 5.37
C ALA A 244 2.77 -10.66 6.01
N TYR A 245 3.46 -9.82 5.22
CA TYR A 245 4.43 -8.87 5.75
C TYR A 245 3.76 -7.85 6.70
N ASN A 246 2.56 -7.40 6.35
CA ASN A 246 1.82 -6.44 7.17
C ASN A 246 1.29 -7.05 8.47
N LEU A 247 0.96 -8.34 8.47
CA LEU A 247 0.67 -9.08 9.71
C LEU A 247 1.87 -9.02 10.67
N GLN A 248 3.08 -9.30 10.17
CA GLN A 248 4.32 -9.19 10.95
C GLN A 248 4.56 -7.77 11.46
N VAL A 249 4.39 -6.76 10.60
CA VAL A 249 4.58 -5.34 10.96
C VAL A 249 3.66 -4.91 12.10
N ASN A 250 2.42 -5.40 12.15
CA ASN A 250 1.41 -5.00 13.13
C ASN A 250 1.32 -5.95 14.34
N ARG A 251 2.12 -7.02 14.42
CA ARG A 251 1.97 -8.10 15.41
C ARG A 251 1.81 -7.62 16.86
N GLU A 252 2.54 -6.59 17.24
CA GLU A 252 2.50 -6.03 18.59
C GLU A 252 1.17 -5.32 18.90
N PHE A 253 0.56 -4.67 17.92
CA PHE A 253 -0.77 -4.05 18.08
C PHE A 253 -1.92 -5.04 17.99
N LEU A 254 -1.64 -6.26 17.52
CA LEU A 254 -2.61 -7.35 17.41
C LEU A 254 -2.48 -8.36 18.56
N ASP A 255 -1.46 -8.21 19.42
CA ASP A 255 -1.14 -9.15 20.50
C ASP A 255 -1.02 -10.61 20.01
N ILE A 256 -0.39 -10.76 18.84
CA ILE A 256 -0.06 -12.04 18.23
C ILE A 256 1.43 -12.33 18.36
N GLY A 257 1.77 -13.61 18.39
CA GLY A 257 3.14 -14.11 18.50
C GLY A 257 3.96 -13.94 17.23
N GLU A 258 4.82 -14.91 16.96
CA GLU A 258 5.60 -14.97 15.73
C GLU A 258 4.69 -15.25 14.52
N VAL A 259 4.93 -14.55 13.42
CA VAL A 259 4.24 -14.80 12.14
C VAL A 259 5.06 -15.82 11.35
N ALA A 260 4.49 -17.00 11.15
CA ALA A 260 5.08 -18.03 10.30
C ALA A 260 4.74 -17.74 8.84
N ILE A 261 5.75 -17.35 8.04
CA ILE A 261 5.61 -17.16 6.59
C ILE A 261 5.98 -18.48 5.90
N HIS A 262 4.99 -19.11 5.26
CA HIS A 262 5.11 -20.43 4.63
C HIS A 262 5.51 -20.37 3.15
N ARG A 263 5.40 -19.19 2.51
CA ARG A 263 5.76 -18.96 1.11
C ARG A 263 6.57 -17.67 0.99
N SER A 264 7.72 -17.74 0.34
CA SER A 264 8.56 -16.56 0.13
C SER A 264 7.99 -15.66 -0.98
N TYR A 265 8.47 -14.42 -1.05
CA TYR A 265 8.09 -13.50 -2.14
C TYR A 265 8.37 -14.12 -3.52
N GLY A 266 9.55 -14.72 -3.71
CA GLY A 266 9.93 -15.34 -4.99
C GLY A 266 9.08 -16.57 -5.35
N ASP A 267 8.67 -17.38 -4.34
CA ASP A 267 7.79 -18.53 -4.58
C ASP A 267 6.41 -18.09 -5.12
N LEU A 268 5.88 -17.02 -4.53
CA LEU A 268 4.59 -16.44 -4.90
C LEU A 268 4.67 -15.69 -6.24
N GLU A 269 5.74 -14.95 -6.50
CA GLU A 269 5.97 -14.26 -7.77
C GLU A 269 6.07 -15.24 -8.95
N GLY A 270 6.62 -16.44 -8.73
CA GLY A 270 6.62 -17.51 -9.73
C GLY A 270 5.23 -18.08 -10.06
N HIS A 271 4.22 -17.79 -9.23
CA HIS A 271 2.81 -18.18 -9.41
C HIS A 271 1.91 -16.97 -9.20
N PRO A 272 1.96 -15.98 -10.12
CA PRO A 272 1.47 -14.63 -9.86
C PRO A 272 -0.04 -14.58 -9.56
N VAL A 273 -0.81 -15.53 -10.11
CA VAL A 273 -2.24 -15.70 -9.87
C VAL A 273 -2.50 -17.13 -9.44
N ALA A 274 -3.05 -17.33 -8.24
CA ALA A 274 -3.40 -18.65 -7.73
C ALA A 274 -4.90 -18.92 -7.83
N ARG A 275 -5.26 -20.14 -8.25
CA ARG A 275 -6.63 -20.65 -8.23
C ARG A 275 -6.90 -21.39 -6.93
N ASP A 276 -6.13 -22.45 -6.68
CA ASP A 276 -6.26 -23.23 -5.46
C ASP A 276 -5.75 -22.42 -4.26
N PRO A 277 -6.46 -22.44 -3.11
CA PRO A 277 -6.01 -21.76 -1.91
C PRO A 277 -4.66 -22.29 -1.42
N VAL A 278 -3.67 -21.40 -1.36
CA VAL A 278 -2.33 -21.69 -0.82
C VAL A 278 -2.15 -20.90 0.46
N LEU A 279 -1.84 -21.58 1.56
CA LEU A 279 -1.51 -20.92 2.83
C LEU A 279 -0.16 -20.20 2.71
N VAL A 280 -0.18 -18.88 2.92
CA VAL A 280 0.97 -17.98 2.77
C VAL A 280 1.59 -17.67 4.13
N ALA A 281 0.77 -17.36 5.13
CA ALA A 281 1.25 -17.07 6.47
C ALA A 281 0.21 -17.36 7.55
N THR A 282 0.68 -17.65 8.76
CA THR A 282 -0.15 -17.82 9.95
C THR A 282 0.41 -17.08 11.14
N ALA A 283 -0.46 -16.66 12.05
CA ALA A 283 -0.09 -16.17 13.36
C ALA A 283 -1.13 -16.58 14.40
N ALA A 284 -0.68 -16.80 15.63
CA ALA A 284 -1.53 -17.15 16.77
C ALA A 284 -1.11 -16.34 18.00
N GLY A 285 -2.01 -16.23 18.98
CA GLY A 285 -1.81 -15.43 20.20
C GLY A 285 -3.15 -15.10 20.83
N ALA A 286 -3.42 -13.82 21.11
CA ALA A 286 -4.76 -13.36 21.44
C ALA A 286 -5.76 -13.53 20.28
N GLN A 287 -5.24 -13.70 19.05
CA GLN A 287 -5.97 -13.84 17.81
C GLN A 287 -5.30 -14.88 16.93
N GLU A 288 -6.09 -15.49 16.05
CA GLU A 288 -5.65 -16.38 14.99
C GLU A 288 -5.81 -15.65 13.65
N VAL A 289 -4.73 -15.55 12.89
CA VAL A 289 -4.74 -14.89 11.59
C VAL A 289 -4.11 -15.79 10.55
N GLU A 290 -4.80 -15.96 9.42
CA GLU A 290 -4.36 -16.78 8.31
C GLU A 290 -4.40 -15.97 7.02
N ILE A 291 -3.32 -16.06 6.24
CA ILE A 291 -3.18 -15.36 4.96
C ILE A 291 -3.05 -16.42 3.87
N TYR A 292 -3.85 -16.27 2.82
CA TYR A 292 -3.87 -17.17 1.68
C TYR A 292 -3.70 -16.42 0.36
N GLN A 293 -3.13 -17.14 -0.61
CA GLN A 293 -3.21 -16.78 -2.02
C GLN A 293 -4.18 -17.74 -2.71
N GLY A 294 -5.26 -17.25 -3.32
CA GLY A 294 -6.20 -18.15 -4.00
C GLY A 294 -7.48 -17.50 -4.52
N ASP A 295 -8.21 -18.25 -5.31
CA ASP A 295 -9.53 -17.89 -5.79
C ASP A 295 -10.54 -17.93 -4.63
N LEU A 296 -11.20 -16.81 -4.38
CA LEU A 296 -12.29 -16.73 -3.40
C LEU A 296 -13.40 -17.77 -3.67
N ARG A 297 -13.61 -18.17 -4.94
CA ARG A 297 -14.65 -19.14 -5.34
C ARG A 297 -14.34 -20.59 -4.98
N LEU A 298 -13.09 -20.87 -4.63
CA LEU A 298 -12.60 -22.20 -4.22
C LEU A 298 -12.15 -22.20 -2.76
N PHE A 299 -12.44 -21.13 -2.03
CA PHE A 299 -11.88 -20.86 -0.72
C PHE A 299 -12.65 -21.54 0.42
N ASP A 300 -13.84 -22.11 0.14
CA ASP A 300 -14.64 -22.87 1.11
C ASP A 300 -13.91 -24.08 1.67
N ALA A 301 -13.14 -24.79 0.85
CA ALA A 301 -12.35 -25.96 1.27
C ALA A 301 -11.22 -25.62 2.25
N ALA A 302 -10.75 -24.36 2.24
CA ALA A 302 -9.69 -23.88 3.12
C ALA A 302 -10.23 -23.24 4.42
N LEU A 303 -11.51 -22.89 4.45
CA LEU A 303 -12.13 -22.19 5.56
C LEU A 303 -12.65 -23.16 6.64
N LEU A 304 -12.60 -22.69 7.89
CA LEU A 304 -13.28 -23.36 9.00
C LEU A 304 -14.81 -23.21 8.84
N PRO A 305 -15.61 -24.20 9.30
CA PRO A 305 -17.06 -24.01 9.39
C PRO A 305 -17.39 -22.86 10.34
N GLY A 306 -18.29 -21.96 9.91
CA GLY A 306 -18.82 -20.88 10.77
C GLY A 306 -18.17 -19.51 10.57
N VAL A 307 -17.98 -19.06 9.33
CA VAL A 307 -17.66 -17.65 9.04
C VAL A 307 -18.85 -16.77 9.42
N ASP A 308 -18.62 -15.77 10.29
CA ASP A 308 -19.69 -14.85 10.71
C ASP A 308 -19.83 -13.67 9.74
N LEU A 309 -18.72 -13.08 9.30
CA LEU A 309 -18.71 -11.87 8.46
C LEU A 309 -17.63 -11.94 7.38
N THR A 310 -17.99 -11.58 6.15
CA THR A 310 -17.07 -11.48 5.02
C THR A 310 -17.13 -10.09 4.39
N ALA A 311 -15.96 -9.53 4.07
CA ALA A 311 -15.80 -8.42 3.15
C ALA A 311 -15.52 -8.94 1.73
N LEU A 312 -16.38 -8.56 0.77
CA LEU A 312 -16.16 -8.80 -0.66
C LEU A 312 -15.76 -7.50 -1.37
N ASP A 313 -14.48 -7.14 -1.32
CA ASP A 313 -13.91 -5.93 -1.94
C ASP A 313 -13.49 -6.17 -3.40
N LEU A 314 -14.45 -6.46 -4.27
CA LEU A 314 -14.18 -6.74 -5.69
C LEU A 314 -13.68 -5.49 -6.44
N PHE A 315 -12.78 -5.65 -7.41
CA PHE A 315 -12.23 -4.54 -8.21
C PHE A 315 -13.30 -3.82 -9.06
N GLU A 316 -14.23 -4.59 -9.64
CA GLU A 316 -15.28 -4.10 -10.55
C GLU A 316 -16.66 -4.00 -9.87
N LYS A 317 -16.75 -3.30 -8.73
CA LYS A 317 -18.04 -3.17 -7.98
C LYS A 317 -19.19 -2.56 -8.77
N LYS A 318 -18.91 -1.94 -9.91
CA LYS A 318 -19.92 -1.31 -10.78
C LYS A 318 -20.72 -2.34 -11.59
N ASP A 319 -20.21 -3.56 -11.77
CA ASP A 319 -20.97 -4.67 -12.36
C ASP A 319 -21.80 -5.36 -11.29
N ALA A 320 -23.01 -4.84 -11.04
CA ALA A 320 -23.93 -5.38 -10.05
C ALA A 320 -24.24 -6.87 -10.28
N ARG A 321 -24.31 -7.32 -11.53
CA ARG A 321 -24.60 -8.72 -11.86
C ARG A 321 -23.44 -9.63 -11.45
N LYS A 322 -22.19 -9.24 -11.72
CA LYS A 322 -20.99 -9.98 -11.30
C LYS A 322 -20.90 -10.04 -9.78
N VAL A 323 -21.15 -8.92 -9.10
CA VAL A 323 -21.16 -8.84 -7.64
C VAL A 323 -22.24 -9.76 -7.02
N ASP A 324 -23.45 -9.75 -7.56
CA ASP A 324 -24.56 -10.59 -7.08
C ASP A 324 -24.27 -12.08 -7.26
N LEU A 325 -23.73 -12.47 -8.43
CA LEU A 325 -23.36 -13.86 -8.72
C LEU A 325 -22.28 -14.36 -7.75
N ILE A 326 -21.21 -13.58 -7.55
CA ILE A 326 -20.12 -13.93 -6.63
C ILE A 326 -20.64 -13.99 -5.19
N SER A 327 -21.47 -13.02 -4.78
CA SER A 327 -22.04 -13.00 -3.43
C SER A 327 -22.97 -14.18 -3.18
N ALA A 328 -23.79 -14.57 -4.16
CA ALA A 328 -24.67 -15.72 -4.05
C ALA A 328 -23.88 -17.04 -3.95
N ALA A 329 -22.83 -17.19 -4.77
CA ALA A 329 -21.93 -18.34 -4.71
C ALA A 329 -21.25 -18.44 -3.33
N TRP A 330 -20.68 -17.32 -2.84
CA TRP A 330 -20.04 -17.27 -1.53
C TRP A 330 -21.00 -17.65 -0.39
N ARG A 331 -22.23 -17.12 -0.38
CA ARG A 331 -23.23 -17.49 0.65
C ARG A 331 -23.61 -18.97 0.57
N GLY A 332 -23.65 -19.56 -0.62
CA GLY A 332 -24.00 -20.97 -0.82
C GLY A 332 -22.91 -21.93 -0.35
N GLN A 333 -21.63 -21.54 -0.45
CA GLN A 333 -20.49 -22.39 -0.13
C GLN A 333 -19.93 -22.14 1.28
N VAL A 334 -19.70 -20.87 1.64
CA VAL A 334 -19.06 -20.44 2.90
C VAL A 334 -20.10 -20.05 3.95
N GLY A 335 -21.19 -19.42 3.53
CA GLY A 335 -22.20 -18.87 4.44
C GLY A 335 -21.78 -17.53 5.04
N GLY A 336 -22.32 -17.23 6.24
CA GLY A 336 -22.07 -15.98 6.95
C GLY A 336 -22.71 -14.75 6.32
N ASP A 337 -22.55 -13.62 7.00
CA ASP A 337 -22.96 -12.33 6.48
C ASP A 337 -21.91 -11.75 5.53
N ILE A 338 -22.38 -11.03 4.50
CA ILE A 338 -21.53 -10.36 3.52
C ILE A 338 -21.80 -8.87 3.58
N PHE A 339 -20.75 -8.07 3.49
CA PHE A 339 -20.85 -6.67 3.08
C PHE A 339 -19.84 -6.36 1.97
N ILE A 340 -20.19 -5.39 1.14
CA ILE A 340 -19.34 -4.88 0.07
C ILE A 340 -18.88 -3.49 0.54
N PRO A 341 -17.58 -3.30 0.81
CA PRO A 341 -17.05 -2.08 1.43
C PRO A 341 -17.06 -0.86 0.50
#